data_AF-A0A927NAK2-F1
#
_entry.id   AF-A0A927NAK2-F1
#
_cell.length_a   1.000
_cell.length_b   1.000
_cell.length_c   1.000
_cell.angle_alpha   90.00
_cell.angle_beta   90.00
_cell.angle_gamma   90.00
#
_symmetry.space_group_name_H-M   'P 1'
#
loop_
_entity.id
_entity.type
_entity.pdbx_description
1 polymer ?
#
loop_
_entity_poly.entity_id
_entity_poly.type
_entity_poly.pdbx_seq_one_letter_code
_entity_poly.pdbx_strand_id
1 'polypeptide(L)'
;MYIPNELKKTVDKPYQEEITDNLIDNLFQIIEQFFADKHMFSEDDFTIRILDEYILKTNCHKDIFTTLYIEIDQPLNYRPKLKPKNHKPGKFDIPDLYISLSDIRKGITQACLNHFDSNNIIWIDRASICIKSNVMLDDNTSSDYYFRIIPALTYYNENNVRGLVYYHGNDIQIEYPQKFIDNYNHKNKQTKGKYRDIVLILKNILLKNNKIDNLPSEIIETLVYNVPNEFLKGDDKDSMLRLINFIRNHSLKEFKTVDEQDSAFGSIYRGMSPYYCKHILRIIENYLAR
;
A
#
# COMPACT_ATOMS: atom_id res chain seq x y z
N MET A 1 18.89 28.36 1.86
CA MET A 1 18.90 26.88 1.79
C MET A 1 18.12 26.43 0.57
N TYR A 2 18.79 25.74 -0.36
CA TYR A 2 18.30 25.34 -1.70
C TYR A 2 17.97 23.82 -1.65
N ILE A 3 16.68 23.46 -1.79
CA ILE A 3 16.14 22.07 -1.79
C ILE A 3 16.28 21.27 -3.12
N PRO A 4 16.81 21.79 -4.25
CA PRO A 4 16.87 21.02 -5.51
C PRO A 4 17.69 19.73 -5.55
N ASN A 5 18.32 19.31 -4.45
CA ASN A 5 18.99 18.01 -4.33
C ASN A 5 18.19 16.94 -3.55
N GLU A 6 16.94 17.24 -3.15
CA GLU A 6 16.08 16.31 -2.38
C GLU A 6 15.06 15.55 -3.24
N LEU A 7 14.86 15.93 -4.49
CA LEU A 7 14.08 15.16 -5.46
C LEU A 7 14.95 14.02 -6.02
N LYS A 8 15.28 13.06 -5.17
CA LYS A 8 15.95 11.83 -5.60
C LYS A 8 14.91 10.75 -5.78
N LYS A 9 14.50 10.55 -7.03
CA LYS A 9 13.89 9.30 -7.46
C LYS A 9 15.03 8.28 -7.59
N THR A 10 14.85 7.07 -7.06
CA THR A 10 15.69 5.96 -7.52
C THR A 10 15.38 5.67 -8.99
N VAL A 11 16.40 5.40 -9.80
CA VAL A 11 16.20 4.99 -11.20
C VAL A 11 15.24 3.80 -11.21
N ASP A 12 14.28 3.80 -12.15
CA ASP A 12 13.38 2.67 -12.33
C ASP A 12 14.24 1.41 -12.55
N LYS A 13 13.92 0.33 -11.84
CA LYS A 13 14.68 -0.91 -12.02
C LYS A 13 14.40 -1.40 -13.44
N PRO A 14 15.43 -1.69 -14.26
CA PRO A 14 15.21 -2.31 -15.56
C PRO A 14 14.42 -3.61 -15.35
N TYR A 15 13.53 -3.99 -16.26
CA TYR A 15 12.73 -5.23 -16.17
C TYR A 15 11.73 -5.32 -15.00
N GLN A 16 11.48 -4.25 -14.21
CA GLN A 16 10.50 -4.31 -13.11
C GLN A 16 9.11 -4.78 -13.60
N GLU A 17 8.65 -4.28 -14.75
CA GLU A 17 7.37 -4.68 -15.35
C GLU A 17 7.40 -6.17 -15.74
N GLU A 18 8.36 -6.60 -16.55
CA GLU A 18 8.52 -7.99 -16.99
C GLU A 18 8.61 -8.99 -15.82
N ILE A 19 9.37 -8.66 -14.77
CA ILE A 19 9.51 -9.55 -13.60
C ILE A 19 8.20 -9.59 -12.80
N THR A 20 7.48 -8.47 -12.73
CA THR A 20 6.17 -8.42 -12.09
C THR A 20 5.17 -9.27 -12.88
N ASP A 21 5.18 -9.20 -14.20
CA ASP A 21 4.30 -9.99 -15.08
C ASP A 21 4.61 -11.49 -14.97
N ASN A 22 5.88 -11.89 -15.01
CA ASN A 22 6.29 -13.28 -14.81
C ASN A 22 5.85 -13.82 -13.43
N LEU A 23 5.91 -12.98 -12.41
CA LEU A 23 5.42 -13.36 -11.08
C LEU A 23 3.88 -13.47 -11.06
N ILE A 24 3.16 -12.57 -11.72
CA ILE A 24 1.70 -12.62 -11.85
C ILE A 24 1.28 -13.95 -12.49
N ASP A 25 1.95 -14.37 -13.57
CA ASP A 25 1.68 -15.64 -14.25
C ASP A 25 1.90 -16.85 -13.30
N ASN A 26 2.99 -16.85 -12.54
CA ASN A 26 3.25 -17.89 -11.53
C ASN A 26 2.18 -17.88 -10.43
N LEU A 27 1.71 -16.72 -10.01
CA LEU A 27 0.64 -16.61 -9.01
C LEU A 27 -0.69 -17.13 -9.55
N PHE A 28 -1.02 -16.90 -10.83
CA PHE A 28 -2.19 -17.52 -11.44
C PHE A 28 -2.11 -19.05 -11.45
N GLN A 29 -0.96 -19.64 -11.79
CA GLN A 29 -0.76 -21.10 -11.70
C GLN A 29 -0.95 -21.63 -10.26
N ILE A 30 -0.43 -20.89 -9.27
CA ILE A 30 -0.60 -21.21 -7.84
C ILE A 30 -2.08 -21.17 -7.44
N ILE A 31 -2.82 -20.16 -7.89
CA ILE A 31 -4.25 -20.00 -7.64
C ILE A 31 -5.01 -21.16 -8.28
N GLU A 32 -4.77 -21.46 -9.56
CA GLU A 32 -5.39 -22.58 -10.27
C GLU A 32 -5.16 -23.91 -9.55
N GLN A 33 -3.93 -24.18 -9.11
CA GLN A 33 -3.62 -25.40 -8.37
C GLN A 33 -4.39 -25.49 -7.05
N PHE A 34 -4.46 -24.39 -6.29
CA PHE A 34 -5.19 -24.35 -5.02
C PHE A 34 -6.71 -24.48 -5.23
N PHE A 35 -7.23 -23.99 -6.35
CA PHE A 35 -8.66 -23.97 -6.67
C PHE A 35 -9.15 -25.11 -7.60
N ALA A 36 -8.26 -26.00 -8.05
CA ALA A 36 -8.58 -27.06 -9.00
C ALA A 36 -9.72 -28.02 -8.56
N ASP A 37 -9.83 -28.27 -7.26
CA ASP A 37 -10.87 -29.13 -6.66
C ASP A 37 -12.11 -28.35 -6.18
N LYS A 38 -12.13 -27.03 -6.39
CA LYS A 38 -13.19 -26.11 -5.93
C LYS A 38 -13.97 -25.61 -7.13
N HIS A 39 -14.75 -26.51 -7.73
CA HIS A 39 -15.51 -26.33 -8.99
C HIS A 39 -16.47 -25.13 -9.05
N MET A 40 -16.66 -24.44 -7.94
CA MET A 40 -17.52 -23.28 -7.85
C MET A 40 -16.82 -21.95 -8.14
N PHE A 41 -15.50 -21.98 -8.32
CA PHE A 41 -14.69 -20.84 -8.73
C PHE A 41 -14.32 -20.98 -10.20
N SER A 42 -14.28 -19.84 -10.89
CA SER A 42 -13.78 -19.69 -12.26
C SER A 42 -12.59 -18.73 -12.29
N GLU A 43 -11.88 -18.66 -13.41
CA GLU A 43 -10.74 -17.75 -13.57
C GLU A 43 -11.13 -16.28 -13.33
N ASP A 44 -12.35 -15.88 -13.74
CA ASP A 44 -12.89 -14.53 -13.57
C ASP A 44 -13.07 -14.13 -12.09
N ASP A 45 -13.05 -15.10 -11.16
CA ASP A 45 -13.16 -14.86 -9.73
C ASP A 45 -11.82 -14.42 -9.11
N PHE A 46 -10.74 -14.37 -9.88
CA PHE A 46 -9.42 -14.01 -9.38
C PHE A 46 -8.91 -12.73 -10.03
N THR A 47 -8.33 -11.85 -9.21
CA THR A 47 -7.69 -10.63 -9.71
C THR A 47 -6.42 -10.37 -8.91
N ILE A 48 -5.31 -10.07 -9.60
CA ILE A 48 -4.11 -9.58 -8.94
C ILE A 48 -4.11 -8.06 -8.97
N ARG A 49 -4.13 -7.42 -7.79
CA ARG A 49 -4.01 -5.96 -7.67
C ARG A 49 -2.62 -5.59 -7.21
N ILE A 50 -2.10 -4.49 -7.73
CA ILE A 50 -0.76 -3.99 -7.41
C ILE A 50 -0.87 -2.62 -6.76
N LEU A 51 -0.16 -2.41 -5.66
CA LEU A 51 0.03 -1.09 -5.05
C LEU A 51 1.44 -0.97 -4.51
N ASP A 52 2.22 -0.06 -5.08
CA ASP A 52 3.58 0.19 -4.61
C ASP A 52 4.09 1.59 -5.01
N GLU A 53 5.32 1.89 -4.59
CA GLU A 53 5.97 3.17 -4.86
C GLU A 53 6.39 3.35 -6.32
N TYR A 54 6.49 2.27 -7.11
CA TYR A 54 6.78 2.36 -8.55
C TYR A 54 5.55 2.87 -9.31
N ILE A 55 4.37 2.32 -9.02
CA ILE A 55 3.08 2.76 -9.57
C ILE A 55 2.82 4.23 -9.22
N LEU A 56 3.07 4.60 -7.97
CA LEU A 56 2.89 5.98 -7.48
C LEU A 56 4.01 6.94 -7.92
N LYS A 57 5.11 6.39 -8.46
CA LYS A 57 6.35 7.11 -8.83
C LYS A 57 6.94 7.89 -7.64
N THR A 58 6.89 7.29 -6.46
CA THR A 58 7.41 7.84 -5.19
C THR A 58 8.59 7.05 -4.63
N ASN A 59 9.17 6.15 -5.43
CA ASN A 59 10.30 5.31 -5.07
C ASN A 59 11.59 6.11 -4.82
N CYS A 60 12.16 5.98 -3.63
CA CYS A 60 13.35 6.72 -3.18
C CYS A 60 14.42 5.88 -2.47
N HIS A 61 14.24 4.55 -2.36
CA HIS A 61 15.22 3.60 -1.83
C HIS A 61 15.29 2.33 -2.69
N LYS A 62 16.34 1.50 -2.49
CA LYS A 62 16.62 0.35 -3.37
C LYS A 62 15.75 -0.88 -3.08
N ASP A 63 15.38 -1.07 -1.82
CA ASP A 63 14.69 -2.26 -1.34
C ASP A 63 13.18 -1.99 -1.21
N ILE A 64 12.54 -1.74 -2.35
CA ILE A 64 11.09 -1.50 -2.43
C ILE A 64 10.39 -2.82 -2.69
N PHE A 65 9.34 -3.06 -1.91
CA PHE A 65 8.43 -4.17 -2.13
C PHE A 65 7.31 -3.76 -3.08
N THR A 66 7.12 -4.53 -4.15
CA THR A 66 5.89 -4.52 -4.93
C THR A 66 4.85 -5.36 -4.20
N THR A 67 3.72 -4.75 -3.81
CA THR A 67 2.64 -5.46 -3.12
C THR A 67 1.63 -5.97 -4.13
N LEU A 68 1.45 -7.29 -4.14
CA LEU A 68 0.49 -8.02 -4.96
C LEU A 68 -0.60 -8.58 -4.06
N TYR A 69 -1.82 -8.10 -4.23
CA TYR A 69 -2.99 -8.67 -3.58
C TYR A 69 -3.59 -9.71 -4.51
N ILE A 70 -3.73 -10.94 -4.02
CA ILE A 70 -4.53 -11.96 -4.68
C ILE A 70 -5.96 -11.76 -4.19
N GLU A 71 -6.76 -11.03 -4.96
CA GLU A 71 -8.18 -10.82 -4.69
C GLU A 71 -8.98 -12.02 -5.18
N ILE A 72 -9.74 -12.62 -4.27
CA ILE A 72 -10.66 -13.72 -4.56
C ILE A 72 -12.09 -13.20 -4.41
N ASP A 73 -12.80 -13.21 -5.53
CA ASP A 73 -14.21 -12.83 -5.67
C ASP A 73 -15.08 -14.07 -5.47
N GLN A 74 -15.60 -14.27 -4.26
CA GLN A 74 -16.46 -15.42 -4.00
C GLN A 74 -17.90 -15.15 -4.50
N PRO A 75 -18.65 -16.15 -4.98
CA PRO A 75 -20.05 -15.96 -5.40
C PRO A 75 -20.96 -15.34 -4.31
N LEU A 76 -20.62 -15.54 -3.03
CA LEU A 76 -21.23 -14.89 -1.86
C LEU A 76 -20.28 -13.84 -1.24
N ASN A 77 -19.70 -12.95 -2.03
CA ASN A 77 -18.83 -11.89 -1.50
C ASN A 77 -19.50 -11.16 -0.34
N TYR A 78 -18.69 -10.82 0.66
CA TYR A 78 -19.19 -10.07 1.79
C TYR A 78 -19.66 -8.68 1.34
N ARG A 79 -20.97 -8.49 1.38
CA ARG A 79 -21.61 -7.18 1.36
C ARG A 79 -22.08 -6.90 2.78
N PRO A 80 -21.42 -6.01 3.55
CA PRO A 80 -21.93 -5.61 4.84
C PRO A 80 -23.33 -5.05 4.63
N LYS A 81 -24.34 -5.68 5.24
CA LYS A 81 -25.67 -5.08 5.32
C LYS A 81 -25.50 -3.72 6.02
N LEU A 82 -26.13 -2.66 5.49
CA LEU A 82 -26.21 -1.35 6.15
C LEU A 82 -26.55 -1.58 7.63
N LYS A 83 -25.59 -1.35 8.53
CA LYS A 83 -25.83 -1.56 9.96
C LYS A 83 -26.85 -0.52 10.42
N PRO A 84 -27.93 -0.89 11.13
CA PRO A 84 -28.79 0.10 11.77
C PRO A 84 -27.98 0.98 12.73
N LYS A 85 -28.33 2.27 12.81
CA LYS A 85 -27.59 3.37 13.47
C LYS A 85 -27.12 3.14 14.92
N ASN A 86 -27.52 2.05 15.57
CA ASN A 86 -27.27 1.78 16.99
C ASN A 86 -26.38 0.57 17.29
N HIS A 87 -25.71 -0.03 16.30
CA HIS A 87 -24.73 -1.07 16.60
C HIS A 87 -23.44 -0.47 17.19
N LYS A 88 -23.09 -0.90 18.40
CA LYS A 88 -21.73 -0.74 18.94
C LYS A 88 -20.73 -1.31 17.91
N PRO A 89 -19.50 -0.76 17.79
CA PRO A 89 -18.45 -1.35 16.97
C PRO A 89 -18.11 -2.74 17.53
N GLY A 90 -18.82 -3.76 17.06
CA GLY A 90 -18.50 -5.17 17.30
C GLY A 90 -17.46 -5.62 16.30
N LYS A 91 -16.75 -6.70 16.65
CA LYS A 91 -15.85 -7.47 15.78
C LYS A 91 -16.39 -7.49 14.35
N PHE A 92 -15.54 -7.13 13.40
CA PHE A 92 -15.84 -7.31 11.98
C PHE A 92 -15.92 -8.81 11.74
N ASP A 93 -17.15 -9.31 11.59
CA ASP A 93 -17.41 -10.72 11.34
C ASP A 93 -17.47 -10.89 9.83
N ILE A 94 -16.42 -11.52 9.28
CA ILE A 94 -16.46 -12.02 7.91
C ILE A 94 -17.51 -13.12 7.91
N PRO A 95 -18.51 -13.07 7.02
CA PRO A 95 -19.60 -14.04 7.01
C PRO A 95 -19.05 -15.45 6.79
N ASP A 96 -19.87 -16.46 7.06
CA ASP A 96 -19.58 -17.81 6.58
C ASP A 96 -19.53 -17.79 5.05
N LEU A 97 -18.31 -17.72 4.53
CA LEU A 97 -17.98 -17.81 3.12
C LEU A 97 -17.81 -19.26 2.72
N TYR A 98 -17.81 -19.53 1.42
CA TYR A 98 -17.56 -20.87 0.92
C TYR A 98 -16.17 -21.38 1.31
N ILE A 99 -15.19 -20.46 1.30
CA ILE A 99 -13.87 -20.71 1.85
C ILE A 99 -13.53 -19.56 2.77
N SER A 100 -13.12 -19.88 3.99
CA SER A 100 -12.72 -18.86 4.94
C SER A 100 -11.45 -18.15 4.44
N LEU A 101 -11.31 -16.87 4.79
CA LEU A 101 -10.08 -16.12 4.54
C LEU A 101 -8.86 -16.80 5.18
N SER A 102 -9.05 -17.53 6.29
CA SER A 102 -7.97 -18.28 6.95
C SER A 102 -7.50 -19.44 6.09
N ASP A 103 -8.42 -20.19 5.50
CA ASP A 103 -8.11 -21.35 4.65
C ASP A 103 -7.51 -20.89 3.32
N ILE A 104 -8.02 -19.81 2.72
CA ILE A 104 -7.39 -19.16 1.56
C ILE A 104 -5.96 -18.75 1.87
N ARG A 105 -5.74 -18.04 2.97
CA ARG A 105 -4.40 -17.59 3.35
C ARG A 105 -3.46 -18.77 3.53
N LYS A 106 -3.86 -19.79 4.30
CA LYS A 106 -3.05 -20.99 4.54
C LYS A 106 -2.76 -21.74 3.24
N GLY A 107 -3.78 -21.94 2.43
CA GLY A 107 -3.71 -22.67 1.17
C GLY A 107 -2.79 -22.01 0.15
N ILE A 108 -3.02 -20.73 -0.14
CA ILE A 108 -2.16 -19.95 -1.05
C ILE A 108 -0.74 -19.85 -0.50
N THR A 109 -0.58 -19.69 0.83
CA THR A 109 0.75 -19.70 1.45
C THR A 109 1.48 -21.01 1.23
N GLN A 110 0.82 -22.13 1.48
CA GLN A 110 1.40 -23.45 1.26
C GLN A 110 1.71 -23.69 -0.23
N ALA A 111 0.83 -23.25 -1.13
CA ALA A 111 1.03 -23.39 -2.57
C ALA A 111 2.22 -22.54 -3.05
N CYS A 112 2.38 -21.30 -2.56
CA CYS A 112 3.57 -20.49 -2.79
C CYS A 112 4.85 -21.17 -2.26
N LEU A 113 4.80 -21.75 -1.05
CA LEU A 113 5.95 -22.47 -0.45
C LEU A 113 6.33 -23.73 -1.24
N ASN A 114 5.38 -24.35 -1.93
CA ASN A 114 5.63 -25.52 -2.77
C ASN A 114 6.14 -25.13 -4.17
N HIS A 115 5.73 -23.95 -4.67
CA HIS A 115 6.07 -23.47 -6.01
C HIS A 115 7.39 -22.71 -6.04
N PHE A 116 7.62 -21.82 -5.09
CA PHE A 116 8.87 -21.07 -4.96
C PHE A 116 9.84 -21.82 -4.06
N ASP A 117 11.12 -21.86 -4.44
CA ASP A 117 12.14 -22.50 -3.62
C ASP A 117 12.51 -21.64 -2.40
N SER A 118 13.29 -22.23 -1.48
CA SER A 118 13.76 -21.52 -0.29
C SER A 118 14.73 -20.37 -0.58
N ASN A 119 15.26 -20.26 -1.81
CA ASN A 119 16.14 -19.17 -2.23
C ASN A 119 15.34 -17.94 -2.67
N ASN A 120 14.11 -18.15 -3.16
CA ASN A 120 13.18 -17.08 -3.49
C ASN A 120 12.42 -16.57 -2.27
N ILE A 121 12.03 -17.44 -1.33
CA ILE A 121 11.24 -17.03 -0.17
C ILE A 121 12.13 -16.40 0.89
N ILE A 122 11.84 -15.15 1.25
CA ILE A 122 12.63 -14.42 2.25
C ILE A 122 12.05 -14.65 3.65
N TRP A 123 10.74 -14.41 3.83
CA TRP A 123 10.02 -14.69 5.08
C TRP A 123 8.49 -14.68 4.88
N ILE A 124 7.77 -15.16 5.90
CA ILE A 124 6.31 -15.05 6.00
C ILE A 124 6.00 -14.05 7.11
N ASP A 125 5.21 -13.03 6.79
CA ASP A 125 4.79 -11.99 7.73
C ASP A 125 3.33 -12.22 8.19
N ARG A 126 2.84 -11.31 9.03
CA ARG A 126 1.49 -11.29 9.58
C ARG A 126 0.38 -11.27 8.54
N ALA A 127 0.63 -10.76 7.35
CA ALA A 127 -0.36 -10.69 6.27
C ALA A 127 0.13 -11.31 4.95
N SER A 128 1.45 -11.39 4.75
CA SER A 128 2.03 -11.60 3.42
C SER A 128 3.08 -12.69 3.40
N ILE A 129 3.36 -13.16 2.18
CA ILE A 129 4.55 -13.94 1.86
C ILE A 129 5.50 -12.98 1.15
N CYS A 130 6.73 -12.88 1.64
CA CYS A 130 7.74 -11.98 1.08
C CYS A 130 8.72 -12.80 0.25
N ILE A 131 8.79 -12.48 -1.04
CA ILE A 131 9.66 -13.19 -2.00
C ILE A 131 10.66 -12.24 -2.64
N LYS A 132 11.78 -12.82 -3.04
CA LYS A 132 12.89 -12.19 -3.75
C LYS A 132 13.07 -12.89 -5.08
N SER A 133 13.07 -12.12 -6.16
CA SER A 133 13.52 -12.55 -7.47
C SER A 133 14.86 -11.89 -7.77
N ASN A 134 15.84 -12.67 -8.21
CA ASN A 134 17.14 -12.18 -8.64
C ASN A 134 17.22 -12.29 -10.17
N VAL A 135 17.55 -11.19 -10.83
CA VAL A 135 17.73 -11.16 -12.29
C VAL A 135 19.14 -10.73 -12.62
N MET A 136 19.81 -11.52 -13.43
CA MET A 136 21.10 -11.17 -14.03
C MET A 136 20.86 -10.14 -15.13
N LEU A 137 21.45 -8.95 -14.96
CA LEU A 137 21.38 -7.87 -15.96
C LEU A 137 22.48 -8.03 -17.02
N ASP A 138 23.64 -8.55 -16.61
CA ASP A 138 24.79 -8.89 -17.44
C ASP A 138 25.67 -9.93 -16.71
N ASP A 139 26.80 -10.33 -17.31
CA ASP A 139 27.69 -11.38 -16.80
C ASP A 139 28.21 -11.15 -15.36
N ASN A 140 28.18 -9.90 -14.85
CA ASN A 140 28.72 -9.55 -13.53
C ASN A 140 27.75 -8.79 -12.62
N THR A 141 26.56 -8.45 -13.10
CA THR A 141 25.60 -7.59 -12.39
C THR A 141 24.27 -8.30 -12.23
N SER A 142 23.79 -8.40 -10.99
CA SER A 142 22.42 -8.85 -10.70
C SER A 142 21.64 -7.76 -9.98
N SER A 143 20.32 -7.82 -10.11
CA SER A 143 19.38 -6.95 -9.41
C SER A 143 18.34 -7.79 -8.69
N ASP A 144 18.04 -7.37 -7.47
CA ASP A 144 17.06 -8.01 -6.60
C ASP A 144 15.72 -7.26 -6.68
N TYR A 145 14.64 -8.03 -6.78
CA TYR A 145 13.26 -7.56 -6.83
C TYR A 145 12.48 -8.19 -5.70
N TYR A 146 11.74 -7.38 -4.94
CA TYR A 146 11.09 -7.80 -3.72
C TYR A 146 9.58 -7.69 -3.88
N PHE A 147 8.86 -8.73 -3.50
CA PHE A 147 7.40 -8.76 -3.61
C PHE A 147 6.74 -9.19 -2.31
N ARG A 148 5.59 -8.60 -2.00
CA ARG A 148 4.69 -9.01 -0.92
C ARG A 148 3.42 -9.56 -1.55
N ILE A 149 3.14 -10.83 -1.32
CA ILE A 149 1.91 -11.48 -1.78
C ILE A 149 0.93 -11.52 -0.61
N ILE A 150 -0.24 -10.91 -0.78
CA ILE A 150 -1.30 -10.84 0.23
C ILE A 150 -2.56 -11.52 -0.31
N PRO A 151 -2.92 -12.71 0.19
CA PRO A 151 -4.21 -13.32 -0.10
C PRO A 151 -5.34 -12.50 0.54
N ALA A 152 -6.31 -12.08 -0.27
CA ALA A 152 -7.40 -11.21 0.15
C ALA A 152 -8.74 -11.64 -0.47
N LEU A 153 -9.82 -11.20 0.13
CA LEU A 153 -11.17 -11.34 -0.43
C LEU A 153 -11.66 -10.03 -0.96
N THR A 154 -12.50 -10.09 -2.00
CA THR A 154 -13.27 -8.91 -2.41
C THR A 154 -14.15 -8.44 -1.25
N TYR A 155 -14.10 -7.14 -0.99
CA TYR A 155 -14.92 -6.45 0.00
C TYR A 155 -15.65 -5.28 -0.64
N TYR A 156 -16.92 -5.07 -0.28
CA TYR A 156 -17.64 -3.84 -0.61
C TYR A 156 -17.96 -3.10 0.67
N ASN A 157 -17.74 -1.79 0.75
CA ASN A 157 -18.26 -1.03 1.90
C ASN A 157 -19.74 -0.66 1.75
N GLU A 158 -20.26 0.05 2.75
CA GLU A 158 -21.63 0.57 2.77
C GLU A 158 -22.00 1.47 1.59
N ASN A 159 -21.01 2.08 0.94
CA ASN A 159 -21.18 2.90 -0.25
C ASN A 159 -20.98 2.10 -1.55
N ASN A 160 -20.95 0.77 -1.46
CA ASN A 160 -20.72 -0.14 -2.58
C ASN A 160 -19.37 0.09 -3.31
N VAL A 161 -18.37 0.63 -2.60
CA VAL A 161 -17.02 0.78 -3.13
C VAL A 161 -16.28 -0.55 -2.95
N ARG A 162 -15.78 -1.10 -4.06
CA ARG A 162 -14.97 -2.33 -4.09
C ARG A 162 -13.59 -2.08 -3.50
N GLY A 163 -13.20 -2.91 -2.55
CA GLY A 163 -11.90 -2.99 -1.91
C GLY A 163 -11.57 -4.44 -1.58
N LEU A 164 -10.65 -4.63 -0.64
CA LEU A 164 -10.09 -5.90 -0.25
C LEU A 164 -10.16 -6.06 1.27
N VAL A 165 -10.33 -7.29 1.74
CA VAL A 165 -10.19 -7.64 3.15
C VAL A 165 -9.21 -8.80 3.33
N TYR A 166 -8.28 -8.67 4.27
CA TYR A 166 -7.27 -9.70 4.58
C TYR A 166 -6.88 -9.69 6.06
N TYR A 167 -6.20 -10.75 6.50
CA TYR A 167 -5.69 -10.86 7.87
C TYR A 167 -4.33 -10.19 8.02
N HIS A 168 -4.17 -9.38 9.06
CA HIS A 168 -2.88 -8.92 9.56
C HIS A 168 -2.66 -9.46 10.97
N GLY A 169 -2.03 -10.63 11.07
CA GLY A 169 -1.97 -11.39 12.32
C GLY A 169 -3.36 -11.91 12.66
N ASN A 170 -3.86 -11.52 13.84
CA ASN A 170 -5.22 -11.85 14.28
C ASN A 170 -6.25 -10.75 13.94
N ASP A 171 -5.79 -9.63 13.41
CA ASP A 171 -6.63 -8.48 13.08
C ASP A 171 -7.02 -8.52 11.60
N ILE A 172 -8.10 -7.80 11.26
CA ILE A 172 -8.55 -7.60 9.90
C ILE A 172 -8.07 -6.25 9.39
N GLN A 173 -7.55 -6.24 8.17
CA GLN A 173 -7.30 -5.02 7.41
C GLN A 173 -8.22 -4.94 6.21
N ILE A 174 -8.63 -3.72 5.90
CA ILE A 174 -9.46 -3.39 4.75
C ILE A 174 -8.72 -2.32 3.95
N GLU A 175 -8.56 -2.55 2.64
CA GLU A 175 -7.86 -1.62 1.76
C GLU A 175 -8.61 -1.40 0.45
N TYR A 176 -8.34 -0.27 -0.20
CA TYR A 176 -8.93 0.09 -1.48
C TYR A 176 -7.85 0.50 -2.49
N PRO A 177 -7.01 -0.44 -2.96
CA PRO A 177 -5.85 -0.10 -3.79
C PRO A 177 -6.19 0.72 -5.03
N GLN A 178 -7.28 0.36 -5.73
CA GLN A 178 -7.70 1.11 -6.91
C GLN A 178 -8.11 2.55 -6.57
N LYS A 179 -8.90 2.75 -5.51
CA LYS A 179 -9.30 4.10 -5.07
C LYS A 179 -8.11 4.92 -4.59
N PHE A 180 -7.16 4.28 -3.91
CA PHE A 180 -5.91 4.92 -3.53
C PHE A 180 -5.18 5.47 -4.76
N ILE A 181 -4.96 4.63 -5.78
CA ILE A 181 -4.28 5.01 -7.02
C ILE A 181 -5.03 6.11 -7.76
N ASP A 182 -6.36 5.97 -7.91
CA ASP A 182 -7.20 6.94 -8.59
C ASP A 182 -7.12 8.33 -7.92
N ASN A 183 -7.29 8.37 -6.59
CA ASN A 183 -7.27 9.60 -5.81
C ASN A 183 -5.86 10.23 -5.78
N TYR A 184 -4.83 9.40 -5.62
CA TYR A 184 -3.44 9.84 -5.69
C TYR A 184 -3.15 10.54 -7.04
N ASN A 185 -3.51 9.88 -8.15
CA ASN A 185 -3.31 10.42 -9.50
C ASN A 185 -4.14 11.68 -9.74
N HIS A 186 -5.39 11.70 -9.25
CA HIS A 186 -6.27 12.86 -9.34
C HIS A 186 -5.66 14.09 -8.66
N LYS A 187 -5.25 13.96 -7.39
CA LYS A 187 -4.62 15.04 -6.64
C LYS A 187 -3.29 15.48 -7.27
N ASN A 188 -2.48 14.52 -7.73
CA ASN A 188 -1.22 14.83 -8.41
C ASN A 188 -1.45 15.65 -9.70
N LYS A 189 -2.48 15.31 -10.47
CA LYS A 189 -2.88 16.07 -11.67
C LYS A 189 -3.35 17.48 -11.31
N GLN A 190 -4.19 17.63 -10.28
CA GLN A 190 -4.70 18.94 -9.84
C GLN A 190 -3.59 19.87 -9.33
N THR A 191 -2.56 19.31 -8.70
CA THR A 191 -1.40 20.04 -8.17
C THR A 191 -0.25 20.15 -9.18
N LYS A 192 -0.47 19.76 -10.45
CA LYS A 192 0.54 19.79 -11.53
C LYS A 192 1.85 19.06 -11.14
N GLY A 193 1.74 17.93 -10.45
CA GLY A 193 2.88 17.13 -10.00
C GLY A 193 3.41 17.47 -8.60
N LYS A 194 3.00 18.61 -8.02
CA LYS A 194 3.56 19.08 -6.73
C LYS A 194 3.22 18.16 -5.56
N TYR A 195 2.08 17.49 -5.58
CA TYR A 195 1.75 16.50 -4.56
C TYR A 195 2.81 15.38 -4.48
N ARG A 196 3.11 14.72 -5.61
CA ARG A 196 4.15 13.69 -5.68
C ARG A 196 5.52 14.23 -5.32
N ASP A 197 5.88 15.40 -5.84
CA ASP A 197 7.20 15.99 -5.63
C ASP A 197 7.44 16.29 -4.13
N ILE A 198 6.42 16.82 -3.43
CA ILE A 198 6.49 17.04 -1.99
C ILE A 198 6.55 15.72 -1.23
N VAL A 199 5.77 14.69 -1.60
CA VAL A 199 5.90 13.36 -1.01
C VAL A 199 7.33 12.84 -1.13
N LEU A 200 7.95 12.91 -2.32
CA LEU A 200 9.33 12.48 -2.56
C LEU A 200 10.34 13.26 -1.72
N ILE A 201 10.19 14.58 -1.60
CA ILE A 201 11.08 15.41 -0.78
C ILE A 201 10.98 14.98 0.69
N LEU A 202 9.76 14.80 1.22
CA LEU A 202 9.57 14.37 2.61
C LEU A 202 10.16 12.98 2.87
N LYS A 203 9.93 12.03 1.95
CA LYS A 203 10.53 10.69 2.01
C LYS A 203 12.07 10.76 2.05
N ASN A 204 12.68 11.55 1.17
CA ASN A 204 14.15 11.73 1.12
C ASN A 204 14.71 12.41 2.39
N ILE A 205 14.02 13.40 2.95
CA ILE A 205 14.41 14.05 4.21
C ILE A 205 14.44 13.02 5.36
N LEU A 206 13.44 12.14 5.43
CA LEU A 206 13.37 11.10 6.46
C LEU A 206 14.46 10.05 6.29
N LEU A 207 14.72 9.59 5.07
CA LEU A 207 15.83 8.66 4.79
C LEU A 207 17.18 9.24 5.21
N LYS A 208 17.43 10.54 4.94
CA LYS A 208 18.68 11.21 5.30
C LYS A 208 18.87 11.42 6.80
N ASN A 209 17.81 11.82 7.52
CA ASN A 209 17.96 12.21 8.92
C ASN A 209 18.08 11.03 9.89
N ASN A 210 17.52 9.88 9.53
CA ASN A 210 16.97 9.03 10.57
C ASN A 210 17.46 7.59 10.58
N LYS A 211 18.28 7.15 9.60
CA LYS A 211 18.60 5.73 9.42
C LYS A 211 17.34 4.85 9.60
N ILE A 212 16.19 5.34 9.15
CA ILE A 212 14.95 4.56 9.23
C ILE A 212 15.10 3.48 8.15
N ASP A 213 15.24 2.23 8.60
CA ASP A 213 15.34 1.07 7.70
C ASP A 213 14.00 0.77 7.00
N ASN A 214 12.88 1.29 7.54
CA ASN A 214 11.54 1.08 6.97
C ASN A 214 10.73 2.38 6.95
N LEU A 215 10.65 3.01 5.77
CA LEU A 215 9.96 4.28 5.58
C LEU A 215 8.45 4.10 5.65
N PRO A 216 7.71 4.90 6.43
CA PRO A 216 6.25 4.84 6.51
C PRO A 216 5.60 5.56 5.33
N SER A 217 5.86 5.09 4.10
CA SER A 217 5.49 5.75 2.85
C SER A 217 4.02 6.19 2.83
N GLU A 218 3.12 5.31 3.25
CA GLU A 218 1.68 5.58 3.25
C GLU A 218 1.28 6.72 4.21
N ILE A 219 1.96 6.84 5.36
CA ILE A 219 1.69 7.93 6.32
C ILE A 219 2.06 9.29 5.71
N ILE A 220 3.15 9.34 4.93
CA ILE A 220 3.62 10.56 4.28
C ILE A 220 2.65 10.93 3.16
N GLU A 221 2.31 9.97 2.30
CA GLU A 221 1.34 10.14 1.21
C GLU A 221 0.01 10.65 1.77
N THR A 222 -0.49 10.03 2.85
CA THR A 222 -1.72 10.44 3.54
C THR A 222 -1.63 11.85 4.14
N LEU A 223 -0.52 12.20 4.80
CA LEU A 223 -0.34 13.55 5.36
C LEU A 223 -0.38 14.63 4.27
N VAL A 224 0.33 14.42 3.15
CA VAL A 224 0.34 15.39 2.04
C VAL A 224 -1.01 15.38 1.30
N TYR A 225 -1.69 14.23 1.20
CA TYR A 225 -2.98 14.10 0.52
C TYR A 225 -4.06 15.01 1.11
N ASN A 226 -4.11 15.09 2.44
CA ASN A 226 -5.08 15.88 3.18
C ASN A 226 -4.81 17.40 3.14
N VAL A 227 -3.67 17.84 2.59
CA VAL A 227 -3.34 19.27 2.46
C VAL A 227 -4.05 19.84 1.22
N PRO A 228 -4.83 20.93 1.35
CA PRO A 228 -5.49 21.57 0.21
C PRO A 228 -4.54 21.93 -0.93
N ASN A 229 -5.00 21.80 -2.16
CA ASN A 229 -4.16 21.93 -3.35
C ASN A 229 -3.50 23.31 -3.47
N GLU A 230 -4.13 24.36 -2.96
CA GLU A 230 -3.61 25.74 -2.94
C GLU A 230 -2.37 25.93 -2.08
N PHE A 231 -2.08 24.99 -1.17
CA PHE A 231 -0.85 24.96 -0.38
C PHE A 231 0.28 24.16 -1.05
N LEU A 232 -0.02 23.39 -2.11
CA LEU A 232 0.92 22.59 -2.89
C LEU A 232 1.20 23.26 -4.25
N LYS A 233 1.75 24.48 -4.23
CA LYS A 233 2.01 25.28 -5.43
C LYS A 233 3.23 26.19 -5.28
N GLY A 234 3.87 26.49 -6.41
CA GLY A 234 5.03 27.40 -6.46
C GLY A 234 6.33 26.69 -6.10
N ASP A 235 7.17 27.35 -5.31
CA ASP A 235 8.43 26.78 -4.83
C ASP A 235 8.21 25.65 -3.81
N ASP A 236 9.10 24.67 -3.80
CA ASP A 236 8.99 23.49 -2.94
C ASP A 236 9.17 23.84 -1.46
N LYS A 237 10.03 24.81 -1.14
CA LYS A 237 10.23 25.29 0.23
C LYS A 237 8.94 25.90 0.77
N ASP A 238 8.35 26.79 -0.01
CA ASP A 238 7.12 27.48 0.36
C ASP A 238 5.97 26.50 0.51
N SER A 239 5.87 25.51 -0.38
CA SER A 239 4.87 24.45 -0.31
C SER A 239 5.03 23.61 0.96
N MET A 240 6.27 23.23 1.32
CA MET A 240 6.53 22.51 2.57
C MET A 240 6.19 23.35 3.82
N LEU A 241 6.54 24.63 3.86
CA LEU A 241 6.20 25.50 4.99
C LEU A 241 4.69 25.64 5.16
N ARG A 242 3.94 25.82 4.05
CA ARG A 242 2.47 25.87 4.07
C ARG A 242 1.88 24.53 4.50
N LEU A 243 2.41 23.41 4.02
CA LEU A 243 2.01 22.07 4.43
C LEU A 243 2.17 21.88 5.94
N ILE A 244 3.33 22.20 6.49
CA ILE A 244 3.60 22.03 7.93
C ILE A 244 2.66 22.92 8.76
N ASN A 245 2.50 24.18 8.35
CA ASN A 245 1.58 25.10 9.01
C ASN A 245 0.14 24.62 8.92
N PHE A 246 -0.28 24.05 7.79
CA PHE A 246 -1.60 23.45 7.65
C PHE A 246 -1.77 22.30 8.64
N ILE A 247 -0.88 21.31 8.61
CA ILE A 247 -1.00 20.11 9.45
C ILE A 247 -0.96 20.47 10.95
N ARG A 248 -0.17 21.47 11.37
CA ARG A 248 -0.12 21.91 12.77
C ARG A 248 -1.40 22.57 13.27
N ASN A 249 -2.11 23.26 12.39
CA ASN A 249 -3.30 24.02 12.74
C ASN A 249 -4.61 23.25 12.49
N HIS A 250 -4.53 22.01 11.99
CA HIS A 250 -5.69 21.17 11.71
C HIS A 250 -5.68 19.90 12.56
N SER A 251 -6.87 19.40 12.86
CA SER A 251 -7.04 18.18 13.63
C SER A 251 -6.71 16.97 12.76
N LEU A 252 -5.72 16.16 13.16
CA LEU A 252 -5.42 14.89 12.47
C LEU A 252 -6.62 13.92 12.46
N LYS A 253 -7.61 14.08 13.35
CA LYS A 253 -8.82 13.24 13.32
C LYS A 253 -9.66 13.44 12.05
N GLU A 254 -9.55 14.60 11.41
CA GLU A 254 -10.26 14.94 10.18
C GLU A 254 -9.60 14.34 8.95
N PHE A 255 -8.35 13.89 9.07
CA PHE A 255 -7.60 13.37 7.94
C PHE A 255 -8.17 12.01 7.52
N LYS A 256 -8.32 11.85 6.22
CA LYS A 256 -8.76 10.61 5.57
C LYS A 256 -7.57 9.85 5.01
N THR A 257 -7.72 8.53 4.88
CA THR A 257 -6.82 7.74 4.01
C THR A 257 -6.83 8.31 2.59
N VAL A 258 -5.79 8.06 1.79
CA VAL A 258 -5.73 8.55 0.40
C VAL A 258 -6.90 8.01 -0.44
N ASP A 259 -7.36 6.79 -0.15
CA ASP A 259 -8.56 6.21 -0.78
C ASP A 259 -9.89 6.85 -0.32
N GLU A 260 -9.87 7.73 0.67
CA GLU A 260 -11.01 8.45 1.26
C GLU A 260 -12.10 7.57 1.91
N GLN A 261 -11.84 6.27 2.10
CA GLN A 261 -12.84 5.34 2.63
C GLN A 261 -12.84 5.25 4.17
N ASP A 262 -11.80 5.75 4.85
CA ASP A 262 -11.70 5.72 6.30
C ASP A 262 -10.97 6.95 6.90
N SER A 263 -11.04 7.12 8.21
CA SER A 263 -10.23 8.09 8.95
C SER A 263 -8.79 7.58 9.08
N ALA A 264 -7.81 8.35 8.59
CA ALA A 264 -6.40 7.95 8.63
C ALA A 264 -5.91 7.66 10.05
N PHE A 265 -6.39 8.42 11.05
CA PHE A 265 -5.90 8.35 12.44
C PHE A 265 -6.95 7.85 13.43
N GLY A 266 -8.15 7.54 12.95
CA GLY A 266 -9.26 7.02 13.75
C GLY A 266 -9.77 5.65 13.30
N SER A 267 -9.26 5.13 12.17
CA SER A 267 -9.62 3.81 11.67
C SER A 267 -9.27 2.70 12.66
N ILE A 268 -10.19 1.77 12.85
CA ILE A 268 -9.95 0.53 13.61
C ILE A 268 -9.31 -0.57 12.76
N TYR A 269 -9.26 -0.41 11.43
CA TYR A 269 -8.73 -1.39 10.49
C TYR A 269 -7.34 -1.02 9.96
N ARG A 270 -7.08 0.29 9.79
CA ARG A 270 -5.84 0.83 9.19
C ARG A 270 -5.38 2.11 9.88
N GLY A 271 -5.61 2.23 11.18
CA GLY A 271 -5.27 3.43 11.95
C GLY A 271 -3.76 3.71 11.94
N MET A 272 -3.40 4.88 11.44
CA MET A 272 -2.04 5.43 11.51
C MET A 272 -1.80 6.07 12.89
N SER A 273 -0.54 6.09 13.35
CA SER A 273 -0.19 6.66 14.66
C SER A 273 -0.07 8.20 14.60
N PRO A 274 -0.90 8.97 15.34
CA PRO A 274 -0.77 10.42 15.41
C PRO A 274 0.56 10.86 16.05
N TYR A 275 1.08 10.06 16.98
CA TYR A 275 2.38 10.31 17.61
C TYR A 275 3.50 10.25 16.59
N TYR A 276 3.41 9.30 15.66
CA TYR A 276 4.42 9.13 14.64
C TYR A 276 4.36 10.24 13.59
N CYS A 277 3.17 10.78 13.27
CA CYS A 277 3.06 12.00 12.46
C CYS A 277 3.73 13.20 13.13
N LYS A 278 3.53 13.40 14.44
CA LYS A 278 4.24 14.47 15.17
C LYS A 278 5.76 14.30 15.10
N HIS A 279 6.24 13.05 15.19
CA HIS A 279 7.66 12.75 15.04
C HIS A 279 8.18 13.12 13.64
N ILE A 280 7.48 12.72 12.58
CA ILE A 280 7.82 13.07 11.18
C ILE A 280 7.85 14.59 10.99
N LEU A 281 6.82 15.30 11.44
CA LEU A 281 6.77 16.77 11.32
C LEU A 281 7.96 17.44 11.99
N ARG A 282 8.34 17.00 13.19
CA ARG A 282 9.50 17.54 13.91
C ARG A 282 10.80 17.34 13.13
N ILE A 283 10.98 16.20 12.47
CA ILE A 283 12.17 15.95 11.65
C ILE A 283 12.21 16.91 10.46
N ILE A 284 11.08 17.09 9.78
CA ILE A 284 10.97 17.99 8.62
C ILE A 284 11.22 19.44 9.06
N GLU A 285 10.65 19.89 10.18
CA GLU A 285 10.86 21.23 10.72
C GLU A 285 12.33 21.49 11.07
N ASN A 286 12.97 20.55 11.78
CA ASN A 286 14.39 20.63 12.11
C ASN A 286 15.27 20.70 10.86
N TYR A 287 14.86 20.03 9.78
CA TYR A 287 15.56 20.07 8.51
C TYR A 287 15.42 21.45 7.83
N LEU A 288 14.22 22.03 7.83
CA LEU A 288 13.96 23.34 7.20
C LEU A 288 14.54 24.55 7.96
N ALA A 289 14.83 24.39 9.25
CA ALA A 289 15.43 25.43 10.10
C ALA A 289 16.96 25.56 9.93
N ARG A 290 17.60 24.62 9.26
CA ARG A 290 19.04 24.65 8.92
C ARG A 290 19.30 25.50 7.67
#